data_AF-A0A166ALS2-F1
#
_entry.id   AF-A0A166ALS2-F1
#
_cell.length_a   1.000
_cell.length_b   1.000
_cell.length_c   1.000
_cell.angle_alpha   90.00
_cell.angle_beta   90.00
_cell.angle_gamma   90.00
#
_symmetry.space_group_name_H-M   'P 1'
#
loop_
_entity.id
_entity.type
_entity.pdbx_description
1 polymer ?
#
loop_
_entity_poly.entity_id
_entity_poly.type
_entity_poly.pdbx_seq_one_letter_code
_entity_poly.pdbx_strand_id
1 'polypeptide(L)'
;MIRCLVLLLSLCFSVAAFAQGPDTPRPDEIRALQSCLQKEGLVFNRKVQCIGRAFESCTMTVKDRTSTGISKCYARETALWEKMIAAAEKDLRLRQDKPTMTEMQEANVNWKAFRNNACNIPFTMKGEQRMAPILELECFNRVTAFWALQLSEFTAPREK
;
A
#
# COMPACT_ATOMS: atom_id res chain seq x y z
N MET A 1 13.17 -13.22 -64.58
CA MET A 1 14.40 -12.87 -63.83
C MET A 1 14.28 -11.43 -63.37
N ILE A 2 14.82 -11.12 -62.18
CA ILE A 2 14.98 -9.78 -61.54
C ILE A 2 13.76 -9.37 -60.69
N ARG A 3 13.69 -9.71 -59.39
CA ARG A 3 14.43 -9.24 -58.19
C ARG A 3 14.07 -7.81 -57.72
N CYS A 4 13.47 -7.79 -56.53
CA CYS A 4 13.86 -7.01 -55.35
C CYS A 4 12.84 -6.01 -54.79
N LEU A 5 12.73 -6.07 -53.46
CA LEU A 5 12.31 -5.02 -52.53
C LEU A 5 10.81 -4.84 -52.29
N VAL A 6 10.16 -5.88 -51.77
CA VAL A 6 9.14 -5.66 -50.72
C VAL A 6 9.79 -6.09 -49.40
N LEU A 7 10.59 -5.19 -48.84
CA LEU A 7 11.32 -5.41 -47.60
C LEU A 7 10.32 -5.43 -46.43
N LEU A 8 10.40 -6.48 -45.65
CA LEU A 8 9.65 -6.74 -44.43
C LEU A 8 9.67 -5.52 -43.50
N LEU A 9 8.51 -4.90 -43.29
CA LEU A 9 8.28 -4.00 -42.15
C LEU A 9 7.38 -4.71 -41.12
N SER A 10 7.81 -5.89 -40.69
CA SER A 10 7.20 -6.57 -39.53
C SER A 10 7.82 -5.99 -38.27
N LEU A 11 7.38 -4.79 -37.88
CA LEU A 11 7.65 -4.26 -36.54
C LEU A 11 7.00 -5.20 -35.52
N CYS A 12 7.80 -6.07 -34.92
CA CYS A 12 7.46 -6.72 -33.67
C CYS A 12 7.31 -5.65 -32.59
N PHE A 13 6.08 -5.17 -32.39
CA PHE A 13 5.69 -4.49 -31.16
C PHE A 13 5.77 -5.51 -30.03
N SER A 14 6.94 -5.62 -29.41
CA SER A 14 7.09 -6.27 -28.12
C SER A 14 6.35 -5.43 -27.09
N VAL A 15 5.06 -5.71 -26.88
CA VAL A 15 4.35 -5.21 -25.71
C VAL A 15 5.07 -5.82 -24.53
N ALA A 16 5.87 -5.02 -23.83
CA ALA A 16 6.44 -5.41 -22.56
C ALA A 16 5.27 -5.69 -21.61
N ALA A 17 4.91 -6.96 -21.49
CA ALA A 17 4.03 -7.41 -20.43
C ALA A 17 4.79 -7.15 -19.13
N PHE A 18 4.48 -6.04 -18.47
CA PHE A 18 4.93 -5.80 -17.11
C PHE A 18 4.33 -6.93 -16.26
N ALA A 19 5.13 -7.97 -16.04
CA ALA A 19 4.82 -9.02 -15.08
C ALA A 19 4.61 -8.31 -13.74
N GLN A 20 3.35 -8.24 -13.31
CA GLN A 20 3.01 -7.71 -11.99
C GLN A 20 3.71 -8.61 -10.97
N GLY A 21 4.62 -8.03 -10.19
CA GLY A 21 5.34 -8.76 -9.14
C GLY A 21 4.36 -9.45 -8.19
N PRO A 22 4.81 -10.51 -7.48
CA PRO A 22 3.95 -11.35 -6.65
C PRO A 22 3.14 -10.58 -5.59
N ASP A 23 3.59 -9.38 -5.23
CA ASP A 23 3.02 -8.52 -4.19
C ASP A 23 2.30 -7.29 -4.77
N THR A 24 1.96 -7.32 -6.06
CA THR A 24 1.11 -6.28 -6.68
C THR A 24 -0.33 -6.47 -6.22
N PRO A 25 -1.02 -5.41 -5.73
CA PRO A 25 -2.43 -5.51 -5.34
C PRO A 25 -3.33 -5.92 -6.51
N ARG A 26 -4.23 -6.86 -6.26
CA ARG A 26 -5.19 -7.36 -7.26
C ARG A 26 -6.36 -6.38 -7.43
N PRO A 27 -7.07 -6.39 -8.59
CA PRO A 27 -8.19 -5.49 -8.82
C PRO A 27 -9.33 -5.59 -7.81
N ASP A 28 -9.62 -6.79 -7.30
CA ASP A 28 -10.63 -7.03 -6.25
C ASP A 28 -10.19 -6.42 -4.90
N GLU A 29 -8.94 -6.61 -4.53
CA GLU A 29 -8.34 -6.05 -3.30
C GLU A 29 -8.38 -4.51 -3.32
N ILE A 30 -8.01 -3.90 -4.45
CA ILE A 30 -8.10 -2.45 -4.67
C ILE A 30 -9.54 -1.97 -4.50
N ARG A 31 -10.50 -2.63 -5.16
CA ARG A 31 -11.92 -2.28 -5.10
C ARG A 31 -12.47 -2.40 -3.68
N ALA A 32 -12.10 -3.45 -2.94
CA ALA A 32 -12.55 -3.67 -1.57
C ALA A 32 -12.14 -2.52 -0.66
N LEU A 33 -10.86 -2.13 -0.71
CA LEU A 33 -10.36 -1.00 0.09
C LEU A 33 -11.01 0.33 -0.33
N GLN A 34 -11.05 0.62 -1.63
CA GLN A 34 -11.61 1.88 -2.14
C GLN A 34 -13.10 2.03 -1.81
N SER A 35 -13.88 0.96 -1.97
CA SER A 35 -15.31 0.97 -1.66
C SER A 35 -15.56 1.21 -0.18
N CYS A 36 -14.71 0.63 0.70
CA CYS A 36 -14.79 0.92 2.13
C CYS A 36 -14.48 2.39 2.43
N LEU A 37 -13.35 2.92 1.94
CA LEU A 37 -12.95 4.31 2.20
C LEU A 37 -13.99 5.31 1.69
N GLN A 38 -14.59 5.06 0.52
CA GLN A 38 -15.64 5.89 -0.04
C GLN A 38 -16.91 5.88 0.82
N LYS A 39 -17.32 4.69 1.29
CA LYS A 39 -18.50 4.54 2.16
C LYS A 39 -18.33 5.27 3.49
N GLU A 40 -17.14 5.21 4.08
CA GLU A 40 -16.87 5.78 5.40
C GLU A 40 -16.66 7.32 5.38
N GLY A 41 -16.45 7.90 4.20
CA GLY A 41 -16.40 9.35 4.00
C GLY A 41 -15.14 9.97 4.61
N LEU A 42 -15.27 11.14 5.24
CA LEU A 42 -14.14 11.90 5.81
C LEU A 42 -13.83 11.58 7.28
N VAL A 43 -14.63 10.75 7.95
CA VAL A 43 -14.46 10.51 9.39
C VAL A 43 -13.33 9.52 9.65
N PHE A 44 -12.22 9.97 10.24
CA PHE A 44 -11.03 9.14 10.51
C PHE A 44 -11.35 7.79 11.17
N ASN A 45 -12.06 7.80 12.30
CA ASN A 45 -12.39 6.56 13.05
C ASN A 45 -13.21 5.56 12.24
N ARG A 46 -13.99 6.04 11.26
CA ARG A 46 -14.72 5.17 10.34
C ARG A 46 -13.80 4.60 9.28
N LYS A 47 -12.92 5.41 8.68
CA LYS A 47 -11.90 4.96 7.72
C LYS A 47 -10.94 3.91 8.32
N VAL A 48 -10.65 3.98 9.63
CA VAL A 48 -9.85 2.95 10.33
C VAL A 48 -10.47 1.56 10.22
N GLN A 49 -11.80 1.44 10.08
CA GLN A 49 -12.49 0.16 9.86
C GLN A 49 -12.24 -0.43 8.45
N CYS A 50 -11.54 0.30 7.59
CA CYS A 50 -11.13 -0.17 6.26
C CYS A 50 -9.77 -0.87 6.26
N ILE A 51 -9.03 -0.83 7.37
CA ILE A 51 -7.81 -1.61 7.56
C ILE A 51 -8.19 -3.10 7.57
N GLY A 52 -7.53 -3.89 6.73
CA GLY A 52 -7.79 -5.31 6.53
C GLY A 52 -8.76 -5.63 5.39
N ARG A 53 -9.39 -4.65 4.74
CA ARG A 53 -10.41 -4.94 3.70
C ARG A 53 -9.83 -5.54 2.44
N ALA A 54 -8.66 -5.08 2.03
CA ALA A 54 -7.96 -5.69 0.90
C ALA A 54 -7.43 -7.08 1.27
N PHE A 55 -6.93 -7.26 2.49
CA PHE A 55 -6.52 -8.56 3.05
C PHE A 55 -7.68 -9.56 3.12
N GLU A 56 -8.86 -9.14 3.56
CA GLU A 56 -10.08 -9.96 3.58
C GLU A 56 -10.45 -10.44 2.18
N SER A 57 -10.46 -9.54 1.18
CA SER A 57 -10.63 -9.91 -0.23
C SER A 57 -9.52 -10.86 -0.69
N CYS A 58 -8.30 -10.66 -0.20
CA CYS A 58 -7.15 -11.45 -0.61
C CYS A 58 -7.24 -12.91 -0.14
N THR A 59 -7.67 -13.15 1.09
CA THR A 59 -7.67 -14.46 1.77
C THR A 59 -8.88 -15.35 1.47
N MET A 60 -9.69 -14.97 0.48
CA MET A 60 -10.87 -15.74 0.06
C MET A 60 -10.51 -17.10 -0.57
N THR A 61 -9.30 -17.28 -1.11
CA THR A 61 -8.88 -18.54 -1.73
C THR A 61 -8.09 -19.42 -0.75
N VAL A 62 -8.19 -20.75 -0.90
CA VAL A 62 -7.48 -21.71 -0.03
C VAL A 62 -5.95 -21.52 -0.11
N LYS A 63 -5.41 -21.18 -1.29
CA LYS A 63 -3.97 -20.90 -1.49
C LYS A 63 -3.49 -19.71 -0.65
N ASP A 64 -4.33 -18.69 -0.52
CA ASP A 64 -4.02 -17.45 0.18
C ASP A 64 -4.14 -17.58 1.71
N ARG A 65 -4.62 -18.73 2.24
CA ARG A 65 -4.68 -19.05 3.68
C ARG A 65 -3.43 -19.76 4.23
N THR A 66 -2.45 -20.04 3.38
CA THR A 66 -1.13 -20.50 3.82
C THR A 66 -0.36 -19.35 4.47
N SER A 67 0.64 -19.61 5.31
CA SER A 67 1.47 -18.54 5.89
C SER A 67 2.08 -17.62 4.81
N THR A 68 2.55 -18.20 3.70
CA THR A 68 3.04 -17.42 2.54
C THR A 68 1.93 -16.61 1.87
N GLY A 69 0.71 -17.17 1.77
CA GLY A 69 -0.45 -16.47 1.25
C GLY A 69 -0.83 -15.25 2.11
N ILE A 70 -0.91 -15.45 3.42
CA ILE A 70 -1.19 -14.40 4.41
C ILE A 70 -0.15 -13.29 4.31
N SER A 71 1.14 -13.63 4.25
CA SER A 71 2.21 -12.65 4.09
C SER A 71 2.02 -11.79 2.83
N LYS A 72 1.67 -12.40 1.70
CA LYS A 72 1.42 -11.68 0.44
C LYS A 72 0.19 -10.78 0.53
N CYS A 73 -0.87 -11.23 1.20
CA CYS A 73 -2.06 -10.41 1.41
C CYS A 73 -1.76 -9.16 2.23
N TYR A 74 -0.98 -9.28 3.33
CA TYR A 74 -0.54 -8.11 4.10
C TYR A 74 0.37 -7.20 3.29
N ALA A 75 1.29 -7.76 2.50
CA ALA A 75 2.20 -6.97 1.65
C ALA A 75 1.42 -6.15 0.61
N ARG A 76 0.44 -6.76 -0.07
CA ARG A 76 -0.41 -6.07 -1.05
C ARG A 76 -1.24 -4.97 -0.43
N GLU A 77 -1.90 -5.22 0.70
CA GLU A 77 -2.65 -4.17 1.35
C GLU A 77 -1.73 -3.04 1.84
N THR A 78 -0.55 -3.36 2.37
CA THR A 78 0.45 -2.36 2.77
C THR A 78 0.86 -1.50 1.58
N ALA A 79 1.06 -2.08 0.40
CA ALA A 79 1.38 -1.34 -0.82
C ALA A 79 0.27 -0.35 -1.24
N LEU A 80 -1.01 -0.67 -0.97
CA LEU A 80 -2.12 0.26 -1.20
C LEU A 80 -2.02 1.47 -0.25
N TRP A 81 -1.74 1.22 1.02
CA TRP A 81 -1.55 2.28 2.01
C TRP A 81 -0.31 3.14 1.72
N GLU A 82 0.80 2.55 1.28
CA GLU A 82 2.00 3.29 0.87
C GLU A 82 1.74 4.17 -0.36
N LYS A 83 0.93 3.70 -1.31
CA LYS A 83 0.49 4.52 -2.44
C LYS A 83 -0.34 5.72 -1.99
N MET A 84 -1.19 5.56 -0.98
CA MET A 84 -1.95 6.66 -0.38
C MET A 84 -1.03 7.67 0.32
N ILE A 85 -0.03 7.21 1.08
CA ILE A 85 0.99 8.08 1.69
C ILE A 85 1.70 8.90 0.61
N ALA A 86 2.21 8.25 -0.44
CA ALA A 86 2.93 8.92 -1.52
C ALA A 86 2.06 9.97 -2.24
N ALA A 87 0.78 9.67 -2.45
CA ALA A 87 -0.18 10.61 -3.03
C ALA A 87 -0.43 11.82 -2.12
N ALA A 88 -0.61 11.59 -0.82
CA ALA A 88 -0.83 12.66 0.15
C ALA A 88 0.41 13.56 0.30
N GLU A 89 1.61 12.98 0.36
CA GLU A 89 2.86 13.75 0.38
C GLU A 89 3.04 14.59 -0.88
N LYS A 90 2.72 14.04 -2.05
CA LYS A 90 2.78 14.78 -3.32
C LYS A 90 1.84 15.98 -3.28
N ASP A 91 0.62 15.79 -2.79
CA ASP A 91 -0.37 16.86 -2.70
C ASP A 91 0.02 17.93 -1.65
N LEU A 92 0.53 17.52 -0.48
CA LEU A 92 1.06 18.46 0.53
C LEU A 92 2.23 19.29 -0.02
N ARG A 93 3.16 18.67 -0.77
CA ARG A 93 4.27 19.38 -1.43
C ARG A 93 3.79 20.47 -2.39
N LEU A 94 2.61 20.30 -3.01
CA LEU A 94 2.07 21.28 -3.96
C LEU A 94 1.33 22.43 -3.26
N ARG A 95 0.85 22.24 -2.04
CA ARG A 95 -0.07 23.17 -1.35
C ARG A 95 0.51 23.85 -0.12
N GLN A 96 1.57 23.30 0.48
CA GLN A 96 2.13 23.78 1.74
C GLN A 96 3.44 24.54 1.53
N ASP A 97 3.81 25.35 2.52
CA ASP A 97 5.04 26.13 2.53
C ASP A 97 6.25 25.30 2.99
N LYS A 98 7.45 25.88 2.87
CA LYS A 98 8.71 25.21 3.21
C LYS A 98 8.77 24.77 4.69
N PRO A 99 8.41 25.60 5.69
CA PRO A 99 8.37 25.17 7.09
C PRO A 99 7.48 23.95 7.33
N THR A 100 6.25 23.95 6.81
CA THR A 100 5.33 22.82 6.96
C THR A 100 5.90 21.56 6.31
N MET A 101 6.56 21.69 5.16
CA MET A 101 7.17 20.56 4.47
C MET A 101 8.41 20.01 5.19
N THR A 102 9.17 20.84 5.89
CA THR A 102 10.27 20.39 6.77
C THR A 102 9.73 19.54 7.91
N GLU A 103 8.69 20.02 8.61
CA GLU A 103 8.03 19.27 9.68
C GLU A 103 7.47 17.93 9.17
N MET A 104 6.83 17.91 8.01
CA MET A 104 6.30 16.68 7.39
C MET A 104 7.41 15.66 7.10
N GLN A 105 8.58 16.12 6.63
CA GLN A 105 9.72 15.24 6.36
C GLN A 105 10.27 14.63 7.64
N GLU A 106 10.43 15.42 8.70
CA GLU A 106 10.87 14.94 10.01
C GLU A 106 9.87 13.95 10.61
N ALA A 107 8.57 14.26 10.56
CA ALA A 107 7.51 13.36 10.99
C ALA A 107 7.53 12.02 10.26
N ASN A 108 7.76 12.04 8.94
CA ASN A 108 7.91 10.82 8.13
C ASN A 108 9.11 9.96 8.53
N VAL A 109 10.26 10.57 8.83
CA VAL A 109 11.45 9.84 9.31
C VAL A 109 11.15 9.19 10.66
N ASN A 110 10.58 9.95 11.58
CA ASN A 110 10.24 9.48 12.93
C ASN A 110 9.18 8.37 12.88
N TRP A 111 8.16 8.52 12.03
CA TRP A 111 7.14 7.48 11.83
C TRP A 111 7.73 6.17 11.30
N LYS A 112 8.64 6.22 10.31
CA LYS A 112 9.31 5.01 9.80
C LYS A 112 10.13 4.32 10.88
N ALA A 113 10.89 5.09 11.67
CA ALA A 113 11.64 4.56 12.79
C ALA A 113 10.72 3.90 13.84
N PHE A 114 9.62 4.57 14.19
CA PHE A 114 8.60 4.03 15.08
C PHE A 114 8.01 2.72 14.53
N ARG A 115 7.56 2.69 13.27
CA ARG A 115 6.99 1.50 12.63
C ARG A 115 7.95 0.32 12.70
N ASN A 116 9.20 0.53 12.28
CA ASN A 116 10.20 -0.53 12.24
C ASN A 116 10.50 -1.08 13.64
N ASN A 117 10.65 -0.20 14.64
CA ASN A 117 10.94 -0.61 16.01
C ASN A 117 9.75 -1.31 16.68
N ALA A 118 8.55 -0.75 16.56
CA ALA A 118 7.33 -1.29 17.15
C ALA A 118 6.95 -2.64 16.54
N CYS A 119 7.08 -2.78 15.22
CA CYS A 119 6.70 -4.02 14.52
C CYS A 119 7.73 -5.14 14.65
N ASN A 120 8.93 -4.86 15.18
CA ASN A 120 9.92 -5.88 15.52
C ASN A 120 9.72 -6.48 16.94
N ILE A 121 8.83 -5.90 17.76
CA ILE A 121 8.52 -6.41 19.11
C ILE A 121 8.17 -7.91 19.11
N PRO A 122 7.35 -8.46 18.18
CA PRO A 122 7.00 -9.88 18.17
C PRO A 122 8.19 -10.84 18.18
N PHE A 123 9.34 -10.47 17.59
CA PHE A 123 10.55 -11.29 17.62
C PHE A 123 11.22 -11.37 19.00
N THR A 124 10.96 -10.39 19.85
CA THR A 124 11.51 -10.32 21.21
C THR A 124 10.54 -10.88 22.27
N MET A 125 9.28 -11.09 21.91
CA MET A 125 8.26 -11.69 22.79
C MET A 125 8.53 -13.18 23.02
N LYS A 126 8.53 -13.60 24.30
CA LYS A 126 8.69 -15.00 24.69
C LYS A 126 7.49 -15.82 24.21
N GLY A 127 7.72 -16.90 23.46
CA GLY A 127 6.69 -17.86 23.03
C GLY A 127 6.09 -17.57 21.65
N GLU A 128 6.29 -16.36 21.11
CA GLU A 128 5.67 -15.90 19.86
C GLU A 128 6.58 -16.05 18.63
N GLN A 129 7.79 -16.62 18.77
CA GLN A 129 8.80 -16.60 17.71
C GLN A 129 8.34 -17.24 16.39
N ARG A 130 7.45 -18.23 16.44
CA ARG A 130 6.89 -18.88 15.23
C ARG A 130 5.88 -18.00 14.50
N MET A 131 5.16 -17.13 15.20
CA MET A 131 4.17 -16.21 14.63
C MET A 131 4.74 -14.82 14.36
N ALA A 132 5.91 -14.50 14.92
CA ALA A 132 6.55 -13.20 14.82
C ALA A 132 6.58 -12.61 13.39
N PRO A 133 6.90 -13.37 12.31
CA PRO A 133 6.87 -12.82 10.96
C PRO A 133 5.48 -12.36 10.48
N ILE A 134 4.42 -13.07 10.87
CA ILE A 134 3.04 -12.69 10.49
C ILE A 134 2.57 -11.49 11.33
N LEU A 135 2.89 -11.49 12.63
CA LEU A 135 2.57 -10.39 13.53
C LEU A 135 3.31 -9.10 13.14
N GLU A 136 4.56 -9.22 12.67
CA GLU A 136 5.31 -8.10 12.09
C GLU A 136 4.56 -7.53 10.88
N LEU A 137 4.18 -8.37 9.90
CA LEU A 137 3.49 -7.91 8.68
C LEU A 137 2.13 -7.26 8.98
N GLU A 138 1.36 -7.82 9.92
CA GLU A 138 0.11 -7.22 10.40
C GLU A 138 0.37 -5.84 11.03
N CYS A 139 1.39 -5.73 11.89
CA CYS A 139 1.78 -4.47 12.49
C CYS A 139 2.20 -3.44 11.42
N PHE A 140 3.05 -3.83 10.47
CA PHE A 140 3.49 -2.97 9.37
C PHE A 140 2.30 -2.46 8.57
N ASN A 141 1.36 -3.34 8.24
CA ASN A 141 0.14 -2.98 7.55
C ASN A 141 -0.67 -1.93 8.32
N ARG A 142 -1.01 -2.22 9.58
CA ARG A 142 -1.84 -1.35 10.42
C ARG A 142 -1.20 0.02 10.66
N VAL A 143 0.09 0.06 11.00
CA VAL A 143 0.81 1.32 11.27
C VAL A 143 0.95 2.15 9.99
N THR A 144 1.10 1.52 8.83
CA THR A 144 1.14 2.20 7.53
C THR A 144 -0.23 2.75 7.16
N ALA A 145 -1.30 2.00 7.41
CA ALA A 145 -2.65 2.47 7.18
C ALA A 145 -3.01 3.68 8.06
N PHE A 146 -2.67 3.66 9.35
CA PHE A 146 -2.90 4.81 10.24
C PHE A 146 -2.21 6.07 9.74
N TRP A 147 -0.96 5.95 9.27
CA TRP A 147 -0.23 7.10 8.73
C TRP A 147 -0.82 7.60 7.40
N ALA A 148 -1.21 6.69 6.51
CA ALA A 148 -1.91 7.04 5.27
C ALA A 148 -3.21 7.82 5.55
N LEU A 149 -4.00 7.36 6.53
CA LEU A 149 -5.22 8.03 6.94
C LEU A 149 -4.94 9.39 7.59
N GLN A 150 -3.93 9.49 8.46
CA GLN A 150 -3.54 10.74 9.11
C GLN A 150 -3.13 11.80 8.08
N LEU A 151 -2.30 11.43 7.10
CA LEU A 151 -1.91 12.34 6.02
C LEU A 151 -3.10 12.76 5.15
N SER A 152 -4.09 11.86 4.96
CA SER A 152 -5.30 12.18 4.21
C SER A 152 -6.16 13.27 4.86
N GLU A 153 -6.12 13.40 6.19
CA GLU A 153 -6.83 14.48 6.90
C GLU A 153 -6.21 15.86 6.61
N PHE A 154 -4.89 15.92 6.36
CA PHE A 154 -4.20 17.15 5.95
C PHE A 154 -4.42 17.51 4.49
N THR A 155 -4.91 16.56 3.68
CA THR A 155 -5.22 16.76 2.26
C THR A 155 -6.70 16.92 1.95
N ALA A 156 -7.58 16.61 2.90
CA ALA A 156 -9.01 16.84 2.77
C ALA A 156 -9.32 18.33 2.50
N PRO A 157 -10.24 18.65 1.57
CA PRO A 157 -10.76 19.99 1.42
C PRO A 157 -11.36 20.46 2.74
N ARG A 158 -10.91 21.62 3.24
CA ARG A 158 -11.57 22.28 4.38
C ARG A 158 -12.70 23.14 3.84
N GLU A 159 -13.93 22.86 4.26
CA GLU A 159 -15.03 23.81 4.09
C GLU A 159 -14.63 25.12 4.76
N LYS A 160 -14.71 26.23 4.01
CA LYS A 160 -14.49 27.58 4.52
C LYS A 160 -15.79 28.17 5.01
#